data_AF-G4CNA4-F1
#
_entry.id   AF-G4CNA4-F1
#
_cell.length_a   1.000
_cell.length_b   1.000
_cell.length_c   1.000
_cell.angle_alpha   90.00
_cell.angle_beta   90.00
_cell.angle_gamma   90.00
#
_symmetry.space_group_name_H-M   'P 1'
#
loop_
_entity.id
_entity.type
_entity.pdbx_description
1 polymer ?
#
loop_
_entity_poly.entity_id
_entity_poly.type
_entity_poly.pdbx_seq_one_letter_code
_entity_poly.pdbx_strand_id
1 'polypeptide(L)'
;MKMRRILSSLPVWIVLADMLYGFSANLAKSLHLNKQELPKDGLPVAPEIAFNGLQVLANGGMVLIVGFGLLVLLRLNRTVLQKRVMHIGFFSTLGLLAVLAFSLGSLWEWAWALVKMAGGQQVVSFSNPRYLIVALCLPWIAILTILRLAGWYRLSRRQERLAAAQADYATSGEETPPQNG
;
A
#
# COMPACT_ATOMS: atom_id res chain seq x y z
N MET A 1 -20.62 8.90 -6.41
CA MET A 1 -19.72 7.81 -5.92
C MET A 1 -18.48 7.55 -6.80
N LYS A 2 -18.54 7.66 -8.13
CA LYS A 2 -17.37 7.43 -9.02
C LYS A 2 -16.19 8.40 -8.78
N MET A 3 -16.47 9.69 -8.58
CA MET A 3 -15.44 10.73 -8.37
C MET A 3 -14.58 10.47 -7.11
N ARG A 4 -15.24 10.24 -5.96
CA ARG A 4 -14.55 9.92 -4.69
C ARG A 4 -13.70 8.65 -4.79
N ARG A 5 -14.13 7.67 -5.60
CA ARG A 5 -13.37 6.44 -5.83
C ARG A 5 -12.06 6.75 -6.55
N ILE A 6 -12.13 7.48 -7.66
CA ILE A 6 -10.96 7.83 -8.48
C ILE A 6 -9.96 8.64 -7.66
N LEU A 7 -10.41 9.69 -6.96
CA LEU A 7 -9.52 10.49 -6.09
C LEU A 7 -8.86 9.65 -4.99
N SER A 8 -9.59 8.71 -4.37
CA SER A 8 -9.01 7.84 -3.33
C SER A 8 -8.04 6.78 -3.88
N SER A 9 -8.20 6.34 -5.13
CA SER A 9 -7.30 5.33 -5.73
C SER A 9 -6.10 5.94 -6.45
N LEU A 10 -6.15 7.23 -6.79
CA LEU A 10 -5.13 7.89 -7.61
C LEU A 10 -3.73 7.82 -6.96
N PRO A 11 -3.56 8.16 -5.66
CA PRO A 11 -2.24 8.10 -5.02
C PRO A 11 -1.67 6.68 -4.95
N VAL A 12 -2.55 5.67 -4.82
CA VAL A 12 -2.15 4.26 -4.84
C VAL A 12 -1.59 3.87 -6.20
N TRP A 13 -2.23 4.30 -7.29
CA TRP A 13 -1.75 4.05 -8.65
C TRP A 13 -0.44 4.78 -8.96
N ILE A 14 -0.30 6.03 -8.51
CA ILE A 14 0.95 6.79 -8.66
C ILE A 14 2.12 6.04 -8.02
N VAL A 15 1.98 5.63 -6.76
CA VAL A 15 3.06 4.94 -6.04
C VAL A 15 3.35 3.57 -6.66
N LEU A 16 2.32 2.84 -7.10
CA LEU A 16 2.50 1.57 -7.79
C LEU A 16 3.30 1.73 -9.10
N ALA A 17 2.94 2.73 -9.92
CA ALA A 17 3.64 3.02 -11.16
C ALA A 17 5.08 3.48 -10.92
N ASP A 18 5.30 4.33 -9.92
CA ASP A 18 6.62 4.81 -9.54
C ASP A 18 7.55 3.68 -9.08
N MET A 19 7.03 2.78 -8.24
CA MET A 19 7.76 1.59 -7.80
C MET A 19 8.13 0.67 -8.96
N LEU A 20 7.19 0.40 -9.87
CA LEU A 20 7.44 -0.43 -11.05
C LEU A 20 8.51 0.21 -11.95
N TYR A 21 8.40 1.51 -12.19
CA TYR A 21 9.39 2.25 -12.97
C TYR A 21 10.77 2.20 -12.32
N GLY A 22 10.85 2.47 -11.01
CA GLY A 22 12.10 2.42 -10.25
C GLY A 22 12.74 1.03 -10.27
N PHE A 23 11.93 -0.01 -10.13
CA PHE A 23 12.39 -1.39 -10.23
C PHE A 23 12.88 -1.74 -11.64
N SER A 24 12.14 -1.39 -12.69
CA SER A 24 12.56 -1.63 -14.08
C SER A 24 13.86 -0.89 -14.41
N ALA A 25 14.02 0.35 -13.94
CA ALA A 25 15.27 1.11 -14.09
C ALA A 25 16.44 0.45 -13.36
N ASN A 26 16.22 -0.02 -12.12
CA ASN A 26 17.22 -0.76 -11.36
C ASN A 26 17.59 -2.08 -12.05
N LEU A 27 16.61 -2.81 -12.59
CA LEU A 27 16.83 -4.06 -13.31
C LEU A 27 17.65 -3.82 -14.59
N ALA A 28 17.30 -2.80 -15.38
CA ALA A 28 18.04 -2.43 -16.59
C ALA A 28 19.50 -2.08 -16.26
N LYS A 29 19.72 -1.33 -15.17
CA LYS A 29 21.08 -1.01 -14.68
C LYS A 29 21.86 -2.27 -14.31
N SER A 30 21.26 -3.19 -13.56
CA SER A 30 21.91 -4.45 -13.18
C SER A 30 22.24 -5.33 -14.39
N LEU A 31 21.38 -5.35 -15.42
CA LEU A 31 21.65 -6.06 -16.67
C LEU A 31 22.77 -5.40 -17.47
N HIS A 32 22.87 -4.07 -17.48
CA HIS A 32 23.97 -3.36 -18.15
C HIS A 32 25.31 -3.57 -17.45
N LEU A 33 25.33 -3.56 -16.12
CA LEU A 33 26.54 -3.86 -15.33
C LEU A 33 27.02 -5.29 -15.55
N ASN A 34 26.11 -6.24 -15.72
CA ASN A 34 26.46 -7.63 -16.05
C ASN A 34 27.04 -7.78 -17.48
N LYS A 35 26.67 -6.88 -18.41
CA LYS A 35 27.18 -6.85 -19.79
C LYS A 35 28.52 -6.13 -19.94
N GLN A 36 28.94 -5.34 -18.96
CA GLN A 36 30.25 -4.70 -18.98
C GLN A 36 31.29 -5.79 -18.74
N GLU A 37 32.17 -6.03 -19.71
CA GLU A 37 33.16 -7.11 -19.67
C GLU A 37 33.90 -7.09 -18.34
N LEU A 38 33.75 -8.18 -17.56
CA LEU A 38 34.53 -8.41 -16.35
C LEU A 38 36.02 -8.24 -16.66
N PRO A 39 36.80 -7.53 -15.83
CA PRO A 39 38.24 -7.45 -15.99
C PRO A 39 38.82 -8.86 -16.10
N LYS A 40 39.56 -9.15 -17.18
CA LYS A 40 40.18 -10.46 -17.47
C LYS A 40 41.34 -10.82 -16.53
N ASP A 41 41.41 -10.19 -15.36
CA ASP A 41 42.58 -10.21 -14.47
C ASP A 41 42.52 -11.30 -13.39
N GLY A 42 41.56 -12.23 -13.46
CA GLY A 42 41.56 -13.44 -12.63
C GLY A 42 41.47 -13.23 -11.11
N LEU A 43 41.31 -11.98 -10.65
CA LEU A 43 41.03 -11.62 -9.27
C LEU A 43 39.53 -11.80 -8.99
N PRO A 44 39.12 -12.22 -7.78
CA PRO A 44 37.74 -12.58 -7.49
C PRO A 44 36.80 -11.37 -7.55
N VAL A 45 36.22 -11.12 -8.72
CA VAL A 45 35.11 -10.18 -8.99
C VAL A 45 33.73 -10.76 -8.60
N ALA A 46 33.71 -11.92 -7.95
CA ALA A 46 32.51 -12.56 -7.41
C ALA A 46 31.69 -11.73 -6.39
N PRO A 47 32.27 -10.84 -5.53
CA PRO A 47 31.51 -10.14 -4.51
C PRO A 47 30.48 -9.16 -5.08
N GLU A 48 30.85 -8.38 -6.10
CA GLU A 48 30.00 -7.29 -6.61
C GLU A 48 28.81 -7.81 -7.41
N ILE A 49 28.98 -8.92 -8.16
CA ILE A 49 27.89 -9.54 -8.92
C ILE A 49 26.88 -10.21 -8.00
N ALA A 50 27.35 -10.93 -6.97
CA ALA A 50 26.47 -11.53 -5.97
C ALA A 50 25.69 -10.48 -5.16
N PHE A 51 26.35 -9.36 -4.79
CA PHE A 51 25.72 -8.28 -4.03
C PHE A 51 24.69 -7.49 -4.87
N ASN A 52 24.99 -7.21 -6.14
CA ASN A 52 24.03 -6.60 -7.06
C ASN A 52 22.82 -7.49 -7.34
N GLY A 53 23.03 -8.80 -7.50
CA GLY A 53 21.95 -9.77 -7.65
C GLY A 53 21.04 -9.84 -6.42
N LEU A 54 21.63 -9.83 -5.22
CA LEU A 54 20.88 -9.80 -3.96
C LEU A 54 20.08 -8.51 -3.80
N GLN A 55 20.62 -7.36 -4.20
CA GLN A 55 19.91 -6.08 -4.15
C GLN A 55 18.71 -6.06 -5.11
N VAL A 56 18.85 -6.58 -6.32
CA VAL A 56 17.72 -6.72 -7.27
C VAL A 56 16.67 -7.65 -6.69
N LEU A 57 17.07 -8.76 -6.09
CA LEU A 57 16.15 -9.72 -5.47
C LEU A 57 15.41 -9.10 -4.28
N ALA A 58 16.12 -8.38 -3.39
CA ALA A 58 15.53 -7.70 -2.25
C ALA A 58 14.56 -6.58 -2.67
N ASN A 59 14.98 -5.73 -3.61
CA ASN A 59 14.14 -4.67 -4.16
C ASN A 59 12.93 -5.24 -4.89
N GLY A 60 13.10 -6.31 -5.67
CA GLY A 60 12.01 -7.01 -6.35
C GLY A 60 11.02 -7.64 -5.35
N GLY A 61 11.53 -8.26 -4.29
CA GLY A 61 10.70 -8.81 -3.20
C GLY A 61 9.86 -7.73 -2.51
N MET A 62 10.47 -6.59 -2.16
CA MET A 62 9.73 -5.45 -1.62
C MET A 62 8.66 -4.95 -2.60
N VAL A 63 8.99 -4.87 -3.90
CA VAL A 63 8.04 -4.44 -4.93
C VAL A 63 6.86 -5.38 -5.04
N LEU A 64 7.09 -6.69 -4.98
CA LEU A 64 6.02 -7.69 -4.99
C LEU A 64 5.15 -7.61 -3.73
N ILE A 65 5.75 -7.54 -2.54
CA ILE A 65 5.02 -7.53 -1.27
C ILE A 65 4.20 -6.24 -1.13
N VAL A 66 4.84 -5.08 -1.29
CA VAL A 66 4.16 -3.79 -1.17
C VAL A 66 3.19 -3.58 -2.33
N GLY A 67 3.56 -3.94 -3.55
CA GLY A 67 2.67 -3.88 -4.72
C GLY A 67 1.42 -4.73 -4.55
N PHE A 68 1.56 -5.97 -4.06
CA PHE A 68 0.43 -6.82 -3.70
C PHE A 68 -0.45 -6.18 -2.62
N GLY A 69 0.15 -5.63 -1.57
CA GLY A 69 -0.58 -4.90 -0.53
C GLY A 69 -1.36 -3.69 -1.07
N LEU A 70 -0.80 -2.93 -2.01
CA LEU A 70 -1.47 -1.81 -2.67
C LEU A 70 -2.65 -2.29 -3.53
N LEU A 71 -2.53 -3.41 -4.22
CA LEU A 71 -3.64 -4.04 -4.96
C LEU A 71 -4.76 -4.49 -4.01
N VAL A 72 -4.40 -5.09 -2.87
CA VAL A 72 -5.37 -5.44 -1.82
C VAL A 72 -6.06 -4.19 -1.27
N LEU A 73 -5.32 -3.10 -1.05
CA LEU A 73 -5.87 -1.82 -0.63
C LEU A 73 -6.86 -1.26 -1.68
N LEU A 74 -6.56 -1.35 -2.97
CA LEU A 74 -7.49 -0.96 -4.04
C LEU A 74 -8.77 -1.81 -4.01
N ARG A 75 -8.63 -3.11 -3.79
CA ARG A 75 -9.77 -4.03 -3.66
C ARG A 75 -10.62 -3.70 -2.43
N LEU A 76 -9.99 -3.44 -1.27
CA LEU A 76 -10.65 -3.04 -0.03
C LEU A 76 -11.34 -1.68 -0.17
N ASN A 77 -10.70 -0.71 -0.81
CA ASN A 77 -11.29 0.58 -1.12
C ASN A 77 -12.57 0.37 -1.95
N ARG A 78 -12.54 -0.48 -2.96
CA ARG A 78 -13.70 -0.80 -3.79
C ARG A 78 -14.84 -1.45 -2.99
N THR A 79 -14.56 -2.45 -2.15
CA THR A 79 -15.59 -3.20 -1.40
C THR A 79 -16.25 -2.36 -0.31
N VAL A 80 -15.47 -1.61 0.47
CA VAL A 80 -15.98 -0.70 1.52
C VAL A 80 -16.86 0.39 0.92
N LEU A 81 -16.46 0.98 -0.21
CA LEU A 81 -17.30 1.94 -0.94
C LEU A 81 -18.59 1.34 -1.49
N GLN A 82 -18.61 0.03 -1.77
CA GLN A 82 -19.79 -0.70 -2.24
C GLN A 82 -20.63 -1.28 -1.10
N LYS A 83 -20.28 -1.01 0.16
CA LYS A 83 -20.92 -1.57 1.37
C LYS A 83 -21.00 -3.11 1.34
N ARG A 84 -20.05 -3.77 0.66
CA ARG A 84 -19.95 -5.24 0.61
C ARG A 84 -18.86 -5.70 1.58
N VAL A 85 -19.17 -6.71 2.39
CA VAL A 85 -18.17 -7.34 3.25
C VAL A 85 -17.26 -8.21 2.39
N MET A 86 -15.96 -8.01 2.59
CA MET A 86 -14.91 -8.77 1.92
C MET A 86 -14.34 -9.78 2.92
N HIS A 87 -14.23 -11.03 2.52
CA HIS A 87 -13.41 -12.00 3.24
C HIS A 87 -11.94 -11.64 2.99
N ILE A 88 -11.29 -11.08 4.01
CA ILE A 88 -9.86 -10.78 3.97
C ILE A 88 -9.11 -12.06 4.33
N GLY A 89 -8.42 -12.65 3.36
CA GLY A 89 -7.54 -13.79 3.60
C GLY A 89 -6.24 -13.39 4.31
N PHE A 90 -5.53 -14.36 4.89
CA PHE A 90 -4.28 -14.15 5.62
C PHE A 90 -3.20 -13.41 4.80
N PHE A 91 -3.03 -13.74 3.52
CA PHE A 91 -2.08 -13.01 2.67
C PHE A 91 -2.48 -11.54 2.46
N SER A 92 -3.79 -11.25 2.40
CA SER A 92 -4.29 -9.89 2.24
C SER A 92 -4.04 -9.04 3.48
N THR A 93 -4.15 -9.59 4.70
CA THR A 93 -3.79 -8.86 5.92
C THR A 93 -2.31 -8.57 5.98
N LEU A 94 -1.45 -9.55 5.65
CA LEU A 94 0.00 -9.34 5.58
C LEU A 94 0.39 -8.25 4.57
N GLY A 95 -0.21 -8.26 3.38
CA GLY A 95 0.03 -7.22 2.37
C GLY A 95 -0.41 -5.83 2.86
N LEU A 96 -1.56 -5.72 3.53
CA LEU A 96 -2.02 -4.47 4.12
C LEU A 96 -1.11 -4.00 5.26
N LEU A 97 -0.62 -4.92 6.10
CA LEU A 97 0.34 -4.61 7.17
C LEU A 97 1.66 -4.12 6.60
N ALA A 98 2.17 -4.72 5.52
CA ALA A 98 3.38 -4.27 4.86
C ALA A 98 3.24 -2.84 4.30
N VAL A 99 2.13 -2.55 3.62
CA VAL A 99 1.81 -1.19 3.13
C VAL A 99 1.68 -0.22 4.28
N LEU A 100 1.01 -0.61 5.36
CA LEU A 100 0.85 0.24 6.54
C LEU A 100 2.21 0.54 7.18
N ALA A 101 3.04 -0.47 7.40
CA ALA A 101 4.38 -0.30 8.00
C ALA A 101 5.25 0.65 7.18
N PHE A 102 5.24 0.49 5.84
CA PHE A 102 6.02 1.35 4.95
C PHE A 102 5.50 2.79 4.90
N SER A 103 4.18 2.97 4.95
CA SER A 103 3.55 4.29 4.84
C SER A 103 3.46 5.04 6.18
N LEU A 104 3.51 4.35 7.33
CA LEU A 104 3.51 4.98 8.66
C LEU A 104 4.77 5.81 8.89
N GLY A 105 5.92 5.32 8.45
CA GLY A 105 7.18 6.06 8.51
C GLY A 105 7.08 7.40 7.80
N SER A 106 6.37 7.45 6.66
CA SER A 106 6.17 8.69 5.91
C SER A 106 5.33 9.72 6.67
N LEU A 107 4.32 9.31 7.45
CA LEU A 107 3.56 10.23 8.30
C LEU A 107 4.45 10.90 9.34
N TRP A 108 5.35 10.12 9.94
CA TRP A 108 6.30 10.61 10.93
C TRP A 108 7.30 11.59 10.33
N GLU A 109 7.90 11.25 9.20
CA GLU A 109 8.83 12.13 8.49
C GLU A 109 8.16 13.46 8.08
N TRP A 110 6.93 13.41 7.58
CA TRP A 110 6.17 14.63 7.26
C TRP A 110 5.82 15.45 8.51
N ALA A 111 5.50 14.81 9.63
CA ALA A 111 5.24 15.53 10.88
C ALA A 111 6.47 16.32 11.33
N TRP A 112 7.66 15.70 11.31
CA TRP A 112 8.91 16.39 11.64
C TRP A 112 9.33 17.41 10.59
N ALA A 113 9.11 17.13 9.31
CA ALA A 113 9.37 18.09 8.24
C ALA A 113 8.56 19.37 8.46
N LEU A 114 7.27 19.26 8.82
CA LEU A 114 6.42 20.42 9.13
C LEU A 114 6.93 21.19 10.35
N VAL A 115 7.35 20.51 11.42
CA VAL A 115 7.94 21.18 12.61
C VAL A 115 9.22 21.93 12.25
N LYS A 116 10.12 21.30 11.49
CA LYS A 116 11.37 21.91 11.04
C LYS A 116 11.14 23.08 10.07
N MET A 117 10.14 22.97 9.19
CA MET A 117 9.71 24.08 8.33
C MET A 117 9.14 25.25 9.13
N ALA A 118 8.36 24.98 10.18
CA ALA A 118 7.87 26.02 11.10
C ALA A 118 9.03 26.70 11.84
N GLY A 119 10.12 25.98 12.08
CA GLY A 119 11.39 26.51 12.60
C GLY A 119 12.28 27.22 11.56
N GLY A 120 11.81 27.41 10.32
CA GLY A 120 12.53 28.13 9.26
C GLY A 120 13.54 27.29 8.46
N GLN A 121 13.61 25.97 8.68
CA GLN A 121 14.52 25.10 7.91
C GLN A 121 13.89 24.66 6.59
N GLN A 122 14.67 24.73 5.50
CA GLN A 122 14.28 24.17 4.21
C GLN A 122 14.58 22.66 4.19
N VAL A 123 13.57 21.87 4.57
CA VAL A 123 13.65 20.39 4.65
C VAL A 123 13.10 19.70 3.40
N VAL A 124 12.29 20.41 2.60
CA VAL A 124 11.66 19.87 1.39
C VAL A 124 12.47 20.31 0.17
N SER A 125 12.99 19.32 -0.57
CA SER A 125 13.64 19.57 -1.85
C SER A 125 12.64 19.60 -2.99
N PHE A 126 12.69 20.66 -3.79
CA PHE A 126 11.92 20.81 -5.03
C PHE A 126 12.74 20.42 -6.28
N SER A 127 13.95 19.87 -6.11
CA SER A 127 14.85 19.57 -7.22
C SER A 127 14.35 18.47 -8.16
N ASN A 128 13.47 17.59 -7.67
CA ASN A 128 12.93 16.50 -8.47
C ASN A 128 11.44 16.29 -8.18
N PRO A 129 10.55 16.75 -9.07
CA PRO A 129 9.11 16.76 -8.82
C PRO A 129 8.52 15.36 -8.68
N ARG A 130 9.13 14.35 -9.33
CA ARG A 130 8.70 12.95 -9.23
C ARG A 130 8.73 12.45 -7.79
N TYR A 131 9.86 12.63 -7.09
CA TYR A 131 10.01 12.18 -5.71
C TYR A 131 9.10 12.95 -4.75
N LEU A 132 8.90 14.24 -5.00
CA LEU A 132 7.98 15.06 -4.18
C LEU A 132 6.54 14.56 -4.28
N ILE A 133 6.06 14.26 -5.50
CA ILE A 133 4.72 13.73 -5.73
C ILE A 133 4.53 12.40 -5.00
N VAL A 134 5.50 11.48 -5.12
CA VAL A 134 5.45 10.17 -4.45
C VAL A 134 5.47 10.33 -2.94
N ALA A 135 6.33 11.22 -2.41
CA ALA A 135 6.41 11.52 -0.99
C ALA A 135 5.10 12.08 -0.42
N LEU A 136 4.34 12.86 -1.19
CA LEU A 136 3.01 13.34 -0.80
C LEU A 136 1.93 12.25 -0.87
N CYS A 137 2.09 11.27 -1.76
CA CYS A 137 1.15 10.16 -1.90
C CYS A 137 1.24 9.15 -0.74
N LEU A 138 2.43 8.92 -0.18
CA LEU A 138 2.67 7.96 0.90
C LEU A 138 1.86 8.23 2.19
N PRO A 139 1.82 9.44 2.78
CA PRO A 139 1.01 9.69 3.98
C PRO A 139 -0.49 9.54 3.68
N TRP A 140 -0.90 9.87 2.45
CA TRP A 140 -2.28 9.66 2.01
C TRP A 140 -2.64 8.17 1.94
N ILE A 141 -1.73 7.33 1.44
CA ILE A 141 -1.92 5.87 1.44
C ILE A 141 -2.04 5.33 2.86
N ALA A 142 -1.25 5.82 3.81
CA ALA A 142 -1.35 5.42 5.22
C ALA A 142 -2.75 5.72 5.78
N ILE A 143 -3.23 6.96 5.61
CA ILE A 143 -4.54 7.40 6.07
C ILE A 143 -5.65 6.59 5.41
N LEU A 144 -5.60 6.38 4.09
CA LEU A 144 -6.56 5.55 3.37
C LEU A 144 -6.59 4.12 3.90
N THR A 145 -5.44 3.52 4.16
CA THR A 145 -5.33 2.15 4.68
C THR A 145 -6.03 2.04 6.03
N ILE A 146 -5.77 2.98 6.94
CA ILE A 146 -6.42 3.04 8.26
C ILE A 146 -7.94 3.22 8.12
N LEU A 147 -8.38 4.20 7.33
CA LEU A 147 -9.81 4.51 7.15
C LEU A 147 -10.58 3.34 6.51
N ARG A 148 -9.98 2.64 5.55
CA ARG A 148 -10.62 1.49 4.89
C ARG A 148 -10.63 0.26 5.76
N LEU A 149 -9.57 0.02 6.53
CA LEU A 149 -9.54 -1.07 7.50
C LEU A 149 -10.58 -0.84 8.61
N ALA A 150 -10.69 0.38 9.13
CA ALA A 150 -11.73 0.74 10.10
C ALA A 150 -13.14 0.64 9.51
N GLY A 151 -13.33 1.09 8.25
CA GLY A 151 -14.62 0.99 7.56
C GLY A 151 -15.06 -0.45 7.31
N TRP A 152 -14.13 -1.32 6.95
CA TRP A 152 -14.37 -2.76 6.84
C TRP A 152 -14.72 -3.37 8.19
N TYR A 153 -13.95 -3.08 9.24
CA TYR A 153 -14.19 -3.59 10.60
C TYR A 153 -15.60 -3.23 11.10
N ARG A 154 -16.03 -1.98 10.90
CA ARG A 154 -17.38 -1.52 11.25
C ARG A 154 -18.46 -2.26 10.45
N LEU A 155 -18.24 -2.52 9.18
CA LEU A 155 -19.19 -3.22 8.32
C LEU A 155 -19.35 -4.69 8.72
N SER A 156 -18.23 -5.38 9.00
CA SER A 156 -18.24 -6.77 9.46
C SER A 156 -18.99 -6.92 10.79
N ARG A 157 -18.69 -6.06 11.78
CA ARG A 157 -19.40 -6.02 13.06
C ARG A 157 -20.91 -5.77 12.89
N ARG A 158 -21.31 -4.93 11.93
CA ARG A 158 -22.73 -4.67 11.67
C ARG A 158 -23.43 -5.89 11.09
N GLN A 159 -22.78 -6.64 10.19
CA GLN A 159 -23.35 -7.87 9.65
C GLN A 159 -23.45 -8.98 10.71
N GLU A 160 -22.44 -9.14 11.56
CA GLU A 160 -22.49 -10.09 12.69
C GLU A 160 -23.67 -9.80 13.62
N ARG A 161 -23.89 -8.52 13.96
CA ARG A 161 -25.04 -8.12 14.80
C ARG A 161 -26.38 -8.39 14.13
N LEU A 162 -26.50 -8.13 12.82
CA LEU A 162 -27.72 -8.41 12.08
C LEU A 162 -27.99 -9.92 11.99
N ALA A 163 -26.95 -10.73 11.76
CA ALA A 163 -27.06 -12.18 11.74
C ALA A 163 -27.45 -12.75 13.11
N ALA A 164 -26.86 -12.22 14.20
CA ALA A 164 -27.23 -12.60 15.56
C ALA A 164 -28.68 -12.23 15.90
N ALA A 165 -29.12 -11.02 15.53
CA ALA A 165 -30.51 -10.61 15.71
C ALA A 165 -31.48 -11.47 14.89
N GLN A 166 -31.15 -11.80 13.64
CA GLN A 166 -31.96 -12.70 12.81
C GLN A 166 -32.03 -14.12 13.38
N ALA A 167 -30.93 -14.62 13.97
CA ALA A 167 -30.92 -15.91 14.64
C ALA A 167 -31.81 -15.91 15.88
N ASP A 168 -31.76 -14.84 16.69
CA ASP A 168 -32.59 -14.66 17.88
C ASP A 168 -34.09 -14.61 17.53
N TYR A 169 -34.45 -13.85 16.48
CA TYR A 169 -35.81 -13.82 15.91
C TYR A 169 -36.27 -15.19 15.36
N ALA A 170 -35.39 -15.93 14.67
CA ALA A 170 -35.73 -17.25 14.15
C ALA A 170 -35.96 -18.28 15.27
N THR A 171 -35.31 -18.11 16.43
CA THR A 171 -35.52 -18.94 17.62
C THR A 171 -36.71 -18.52 18.49
N SER A 172 -37.16 -17.26 18.41
CA SER A 172 -38.27 -16.75 19.24
C SER A 172 -39.67 -16.99 18.64
N GLY A 173 -39.78 -17.40 17.37
CA GLY A 173 -41.04 -17.87 16.78
C GLY A 173 -42.12 -16.81 16.51
N GLU A 174 -41.77 -15.51 16.48
CA GLU A 174 -42.73 -14.45 16.14
C GLU A 174 -42.81 -14.19 14.62
N GLU A 175 -44.03 -14.20 14.07
CA GLU A 175 -44.31 -13.94 12.65
C GLU A 175 -44.20 -12.44 12.28
N THR A 176 -43.49 -12.19 11.16
CA THR A 176 -43.38 -10.99 10.30
C THR A 176 -42.38 -9.86 10.67
N PRO A 177 -41.47 -9.49 9.75
CA PRO A 177 -40.57 -8.34 9.93
C PRO A 177 -41.24 -7.02 9.48
N PRO A 178 -40.92 -5.86 10.10
CA PRO A 178 -41.26 -4.57 9.52
C PRO A 178 -40.45 -4.34 8.24
N GLN A 179 -41.16 -4.20 7.12
CA GLN A 179 -40.59 -3.67 5.89
C GLN A 179 -40.16 -2.22 6.12
N ASN A 180 -38.87 -1.94 6.07
CA ASN A 180 -38.36 -0.57 6.01
C ASN A 180 -37.72 -0.34 4.64
N GLY A 181 -38.29 0.63 3.91
CA GLY A 181 -37.78 1.18 2.66
C GLY A 181 -36.54 2.07 2.80
#